data_AF-A0A510L8Y1-F1
#
_entry.id   AF-A0A510L8Y1-F1
#
_cell.length_a   1.000
_cell.length_b   1.000
_cell.length_c   1.000
_cell.angle_alpha   90.00
_cell.angle_beta   90.00
_cell.angle_gamma   90.00
#
_symmetry.space_group_name_H-M   'P 1'
#
loop_
_entity.id
_entity.type
_entity.pdbx_description
1 polymer ?
#
loop_
_entity_poly.entity_id
_entity_poly.type
_entity_poly.pdbx_seq_one_letter_code
_entity_poly.pdbx_strand_id
1 'polypeptide(L)'
;MYDSNERIKNSDPYTFQRINEHLVRDKNQFYSNDGTVLNVDGKSFQIVKDYEKDYFMYAKDKNKAYYINFMDGKDEMVKELKGLNPKNFKVLNRYYTKDDKKVYFSKEYADIQEVQNVDVKSFEVLYFENIENKDDFGKDKNKVYLFGLELKGVKPEKFQVMKEPITEKIIYVRDENNLFVIFYDYFSGFNFVKTKKIENIDFATLKWKSARELEDKNGEYIVNGSVIDEDKIEIKFIKK
;
A
#
# COMPACT_ATOMS: atom_id res chain seq x y z
N MET A 1 29.54 -1.73 -19.20
CA MET A 1 30.13 -1.96 -17.86
C MET A 1 30.46 -3.42 -17.73
N TYR A 2 31.55 -3.74 -17.06
CA TYR A 2 31.78 -5.05 -16.49
C TYR A 2 31.08 -5.06 -15.13
N ASP A 3 30.23 -6.05 -14.86
CA ASP A 3 30.03 -6.47 -13.47
C ASP A 3 31.07 -7.57 -13.22
N SER A 4 31.80 -7.50 -12.11
CA SER A 4 32.83 -8.49 -11.73
C SER A 4 33.86 -8.91 -12.83
N ASN A 5 34.16 -8.04 -13.80
CA ASN A 5 35.00 -8.32 -14.99
C ASN A 5 34.38 -9.27 -16.04
N GLU A 6 33.08 -9.55 -15.96
CA GLU A 6 32.35 -10.30 -16.98
C GLU A 6 31.44 -9.40 -17.84
N ARG A 7 31.38 -9.69 -19.14
CA ARG A 7 30.47 -9.03 -20.08
C ARG A 7 29.06 -9.56 -19.82
N ILE A 8 28.10 -8.68 -19.54
CA ILE A 8 26.67 -9.05 -19.50
C ILE A 8 26.31 -9.73 -20.84
N LYS A 9 25.96 -11.02 -20.79
CA LYS A 9 25.68 -11.81 -22.00
C LYS A 9 24.57 -11.16 -22.83
N ASN A 10 24.74 -11.13 -24.15
CA ASN A 10 23.81 -10.55 -25.13
C ASN A 10 23.60 -9.03 -25.06
N SER A 11 24.43 -8.31 -24.29
CA SER A 11 24.39 -6.85 -24.29
C SER A 11 25.24 -6.21 -25.40
N ASP A 12 24.80 -5.03 -25.84
CA ASP A 12 25.50 -4.16 -26.77
C ASP A 12 26.33 -3.10 -26.01
N PRO A 13 27.64 -3.33 -25.81
CA PRO A 13 28.52 -2.45 -25.03
C PRO A 13 28.54 -0.99 -25.53
N TYR A 14 28.25 -0.77 -26.82
CA TYR A 14 28.37 0.55 -27.46
C TYR A 14 27.13 1.41 -27.32
N THR A 15 25.98 0.81 -26.96
CA THR A 15 24.70 1.53 -26.81
C THR A 15 24.23 1.61 -25.37
N PHE A 16 25.09 1.25 -24.41
CA PHE A 16 24.75 1.30 -23.01
C PHE A 16 24.50 2.71 -22.51
N GLN A 17 23.46 2.85 -21.69
CA GLN A 17 23.09 4.08 -21.02
C GLN A 17 22.66 3.75 -19.59
N ARG A 18 23.19 4.53 -18.62
CA ARG A 18 22.68 4.50 -17.25
C ARG A 18 21.38 5.30 -17.21
N ILE A 19 20.33 4.70 -16.64
CA ILE A 19 19.02 5.35 -16.47
C ILE A 19 18.92 5.98 -15.09
N ASN A 20 19.26 5.22 -14.05
CA ASN A 20 19.34 5.69 -12.67
C ASN A 20 20.39 4.86 -11.88
N GLU A 21 20.43 4.98 -10.55
CA GLU A 21 21.38 4.22 -9.72
C GLU A 21 21.19 2.69 -9.82
N HIS A 22 19.96 2.23 -10.06
CA HIS A 22 19.59 0.81 -10.03
C HIS A 22 19.41 0.17 -11.40
N LEU A 23 19.29 0.98 -12.47
CA LEU A 23 18.85 0.53 -13.78
C LEU A 23 19.75 1.08 -14.89
N VAL A 24 20.17 0.19 -15.78
CA VAL A 24 20.88 0.49 -17.02
C VAL A 24 20.17 -0.15 -18.20
N ARG A 25 20.47 0.30 -19.41
CA ARG A 25 19.91 -0.28 -20.64
C ARG A 25 20.94 -0.28 -21.75
N ASP A 26 20.65 -1.06 -22.79
CA ASP A 26 21.21 -0.87 -24.13
C ASP A 26 20.06 -0.63 -25.14
N LYS A 27 20.35 -0.73 -26.45
CA LYS A 27 19.33 -0.57 -27.50
C LYS A 27 18.23 -1.64 -27.50
N ASN A 28 18.48 -2.81 -26.89
CA ASN A 28 17.60 -3.97 -26.92
C ASN A 28 16.92 -4.22 -25.57
N GLN A 29 17.61 -4.01 -24.45
CA GLN A 29 17.18 -4.51 -23.13
C GLN A 29 17.56 -3.62 -21.95
N PHE A 30 16.89 -3.88 -20.82
CA PHE A 30 17.13 -3.27 -19.51
C PHE A 30 17.76 -4.27 -18.55
N TYR A 31 18.62 -3.76 -17.67
CA TYR A 31 19.39 -4.53 -16.70
C TYR A 31 19.42 -3.77 -15.38
N SER A 32 19.46 -4.48 -14.26
CA SER A 32 19.83 -3.88 -12.98
C SER A 32 21.32 -3.49 -12.98
N ASN A 33 21.75 -2.73 -11.98
CA ASN A 33 23.11 -2.21 -11.91
C ASN A 33 24.18 -3.32 -11.74
N ASP A 34 23.80 -4.49 -11.21
CA ASP A 34 24.62 -5.71 -11.17
C ASP A 34 24.65 -6.47 -12.52
N GLY A 35 23.95 -5.98 -13.54
CA GLY A 35 23.87 -6.59 -14.86
C GLY A 35 22.82 -7.69 -15.02
N THR A 36 21.99 -7.95 -14.01
CA THR A 36 20.86 -8.90 -14.14
C THR A 36 19.85 -8.38 -15.17
N VAL A 37 19.50 -9.21 -16.15
CA VAL A 37 18.54 -8.86 -17.21
C VAL A 37 17.13 -8.77 -16.63
N LEU A 38 16.42 -7.67 -16.86
CA LEU A 38 15.02 -7.56 -16.47
C LEU A 38 14.13 -8.42 -17.39
N ASN A 39 13.16 -9.14 -16.83
CA ASN A 39 12.22 -9.96 -17.58
C ASN A 39 11.07 -9.12 -18.19
N VAL A 40 11.41 -8.28 -19.16
CA VAL A 40 10.51 -7.30 -19.82
C VAL A 40 10.75 -7.22 -21.32
N ASP A 41 9.80 -6.73 -22.11
CA ASP A 41 10.04 -6.36 -23.52
C ASP A 41 10.83 -5.04 -23.57
N GLY A 42 12.17 -5.11 -23.62
CA GLY A 42 13.03 -3.93 -23.52
C GLY A 42 12.86 -2.90 -24.65
N LYS A 43 12.33 -3.30 -25.81
CA LYS A 43 12.07 -2.36 -26.93
C LYS A 43 10.88 -1.45 -26.65
N SER A 44 9.86 -1.94 -25.96
CA SER A 44 8.65 -1.17 -25.61
C SER A 44 8.57 -0.77 -24.14
N PHE A 45 9.56 -1.16 -23.34
CA PHE A 45 9.64 -0.83 -21.92
C PHE A 45 9.71 0.68 -21.68
N GLN A 46 8.91 1.14 -20.73
CA GLN A 46 8.77 2.53 -20.31
C GLN A 46 8.65 2.59 -18.80
N ILE A 47 9.48 3.42 -18.18
CA ILE A 47 9.34 3.78 -16.77
C ILE A 47 8.16 4.73 -16.65
N VAL A 48 7.21 4.39 -15.78
CA VAL A 48 6.00 5.19 -15.55
C VAL A 48 6.20 6.10 -14.34
N LYS A 49 6.79 5.55 -13.27
CA LYS A 49 7.14 6.32 -12.07
C LYS A 49 8.33 5.67 -11.38
N ASP A 50 9.32 6.48 -11.06
CA ASP A 50 10.55 6.07 -10.39
C ASP A 50 10.55 6.54 -8.93
N TYR A 51 10.78 5.62 -8.00
CA TYR A 51 10.97 5.86 -6.56
C TYR A 51 12.39 5.42 -6.17
N GLU A 52 13.39 5.89 -6.93
CA GLU A 52 14.81 5.51 -6.83
C GLU A 52 15.36 5.42 -5.40
N LYS A 53 15.06 6.42 -4.55
CA LYS A 53 15.51 6.45 -3.14
C LYS A 53 14.95 5.32 -2.28
N ASP A 54 13.82 4.78 -2.70
CA ASP A 54 13.08 3.72 -2.02
C ASP A 54 13.28 2.35 -2.70
N TYR A 55 14.19 2.27 -3.69
CA TYR A 55 14.58 1.04 -4.37
C TYR A 55 13.44 0.35 -5.13
N PHE A 56 12.45 1.10 -5.62
CA PHE A 56 11.42 0.51 -6.49
C PHE A 56 10.92 1.48 -7.57
N MET A 57 10.24 0.93 -8.57
CA MET A 57 9.59 1.72 -9.62
C MET A 57 8.38 0.98 -10.18
N TYR A 58 7.54 1.74 -10.88
CA TYR A 58 6.51 1.19 -11.75
C TYR A 58 6.88 1.42 -13.20
N ALA A 59 6.73 0.38 -13.99
CA ALA A 59 7.02 0.40 -15.41
C ALA A 59 5.99 -0.38 -16.20
N LYS A 60 6.05 -0.27 -17.53
CA LYS A 60 5.22 -1.05 -18.43
C LYS A 60 5.93 -1.33 -19.73
N ASP A 61 5.48 -2.34 -20.44
CA ASP A 61 5.81 -2.55 -21.85
C ASP A 61 4.51 -2.68 -22.67
N LYS A 62 4.61 -3.06 -23.95
CA LYS A 62 3.43 -3.20 -24.82
C LYS A 62 2.41 -4.25 -24.34
N ASN A 63 2.83 -5.19 -23.49
CA ASN A 63 2.04 -6.35 -23.05
C ASN A 63 1.67 -6.30 -21.56
N LYS A 64 2.55 -5.75 -20.70
CA LYS A 64 2.47 -5.90 -19.24
C LYS A 64 2.75 -4.59 -18.49
N ALA A 65 2.25 -4.52 -17.26
CA ALA A 65 2.63 -3.51 -16.27
C ALA A 65 3.38 -4.19 -15.11
N TYR A 66 4.32 -3.47 -14.51
CA TYR A 66 5.29 -4.02 -13.58
C TYR A 66 5.42 -3.16 -12.33
N TYR A 67 5.60 -3.85 -11.20
CA TYR A 67 6.25 -3.33 -10.01
C TYR A 67 7.66 -3.92 -9.97
N ILE A 68 8.68 -3.07 -9.92
CA ILE A 68 10.08 -3.50 -9.95
C ILE A 68 10.75 -3.06 -8.64
N ASN A 69 11.32 -4.00 -7.89
CA ASN A 69 11.97 -3.77 -6.61
C ASN A 69 13.44 -4.18 -6.67
N PHE A 70 14.33 -3.25 -6.37
CA PHE A 70 15.78 -3.40 -6.40
C PHE A 70 16.39 -3.67 -5.01
N MET A 71 15.57 -3.92 -3.97
CA MET A 71 16.07 -4.33 -2.67
C MET A 71 16.66 -5.75 -2.73
N ASP A 72 17.86 -5.89 -2.16
CA ASP A 72 18.55 -7.17 -2.01
C ASP A 72 17.71 -8.18 -1.20
N GLY A 73 17.81 -9.46 -1.57
CA GLY A 73 17.17 -10.56 -0.83
C GLY A 73 15.68 -10.78 -1.11
N LYS A 74 15.11 -10.15 -2.15
CA LYS A 74 13.76 -10.45 -2.65
C LYS A 74 13.80 -11.55 -3.70
N ASP A 75 12.83 -12.47 -3.65
CA ASP A 75 12.73 -13.62 -4.56
C ASP A 75 12.57 -13.23 -6.04
N GLU A 76 11.93 -12.09 -6.33
CA GLU A 76 11.68 -11.62 -7.69
C GLU A 76 11.77 -10.09 -7.78
N MET A 77 12.73 -9.60 -8.57
CA MET A 77 12.95 -8.16 -8.84
C MET A 77 11.81 -7.55 -9.66
N VAL A 78 11.33 -8.24 -10.69
CA VAL A 78 10.30 -7.74 -11.64
C VAL A 78 9.01 -8.51 -11.43
N LYS A 79 8.04 -7.90 -10.75
CA LYS A 79 6.72 -8.50 -10.53
C LYS A 79 5.70 -7.94 -11.52
N GLU A 80 5.03 -8.83 -12.24
CA GLU A 80 3.91 -8.44 -13.12
C GLU A 80 2.66 -8.08 -12.31
N LEU A 81 2.07 -6.92 -12.61
CA LEU A 81 0.75 -6.53 -12.12
C LEU A 81 -0.34 -7.19 -12.99
N LYS A 82 -0.59 -8.47 -12.72
CA LYS A 82 -1.31 -9.39 -13.62
C LYS A 82 -2.70 -8.89 -14.04
N GLY A 83 -2.90 -8.82 -15.35
CA GLY A 83 -4.18 -8.48 -15.95
C GLY A 83 -4.49 -6.98 -15.98
N LEU A 84 -3.55 -6.11 -15.57
CA LEU A 84 -3.62 -4.69 -15.92
C LEU A 84 -3.36 -4.49 -17.41
N ASN A 85 -4.12 -3.58 -18.01
CA ASN A 85 -3.91 -3.10 -19.38
C ASN A 85 -2.81 -2.02 -19.41
N PRO A 86 -1.65 -2.27 -20.03
CA PRO A 86 -0.53 -1.32 -20.06
C PRO A 86 -0.89 0.02 -20.72
N LYS A 87 -1.86 0.01 -21.66
CA LYS A 87 -2.29 1.24 -22.34
C LYS A 87 -2.91 2.24 -21.36
N ASN A 88 -3.67 1.74 -20.39
CA ASN A 88 -4.42 2.56 -19.42
C ASN A 88 -3.83 2.51 -18.01
N PHE A 89 -2.66 1.90 -17.86
CA PHE A 89 -1.94 1.80 -16.60
C PHE A 89 -1.56 3.18 -16.04
N LYS A 90 -1.89 3.40 -14.76
CA LYS A 90 -1.64 4.63 -14.01
C LYS A 90 -1.10 4.32 -12.62
N VAL A 91 -0.14 5.12 -12.19
CA VAL A 91 0.34 5.17 -10.80
C VAL A 91 -0.42 6.30 -10.10
N LEU A 92 -1.15 5.99 -9.03
CA LEU A 92 -2.01 6.94 -8.33
C LEU A 92 -1.27 7.63 -7.18
N ASN A 93 -0.50 6.86 -6.42
CA ASN A 93 0.46 7.35 -5.43
C ASN A 93 1.62 6.35 -5.33
N ARG A 94 2.40 6.44 -4.24
CA ARG A 94 3.54 5.57 -3.96
C ARG A 94 3.20 4.07 -4.04
N TYR A 95 2.03 3.68 -3.55
CA TYR A 95 1.71 2.26 -3.37
C TYR A 95 0.51 1.78 -4.19
N TYR A 96 -0.35 2.67 -4.68
CA TYR A 96 -1.50 2.31 -5.48
C TYR A 96 -1.29 2.55 -6.97
N THR A 97 -1.67 1.55 -7.76
CA THR A 97 -1.74 1.62 -9.21
C THR A 97 -3.08 1.11 -9.72
N LYS A 98 -3.48 1.52 -10.92
CA LYS A 98 -4.71 1.03 -11.54
C LYS A 98 -4.66 1.02 -13.06
N ASP A 99 -5.61 0.31 -13.66
CA ASP A 99 -6.09 0.54 -15.01
C ASP A 99 -7.61 0.76 -14.98
N ASP A 100 -8.32 0.43 -16.06
CA ASP A 100 -9.79 0.54 -16.11
C ASP A 100 -10.53 -0.63 -15.43
N LYS A 101 -9.82 -1.68 -15.01
CA LYS A 101 -10.40 -2.95 -14.53
C LYS A 101 -9.94 -3.37 -13.13
N LYS A 102 -8.74 -2.96 -12.71
CA LYS A 102 -8.15 -3.38 -11.44
C LYS A 102 -7.42 -2.24 -10.76
N VAL A 103 -7.31 -2.37 -9.45
CA VAL A 103 -6.45 -1.54 -8.59
C VAL A 103 -5.54 -2.49 -7.83
N TYR A 104 -4.26 -2.13 -7.72
CA TYR A 104 -3.27 -2.86 -6.93
C TYR A 104 -2.67 -1.94 -5.86
N PHE A 105 -2.41 -2.52 -4.69
CA PHE A 105 -1.52 -1.99 -3.67
C PHE A 105 -0.19 -2.75 -3.73
N SER A 106 0.94 -2.04 -3.71
CA SER A 106 2.29 -2.62 -3.84
C SER A 106 3.24 -1.85 -2.93
N LYS A 107 3.86 -2.53 -1.97
CA LYS A 107 4.77 -1.94 -0.97
C LYS A 107 6.03 -2.80 -0.87
N GLU A 108 7.16 -2.17 -0.59
CA GLU A 108 8.52 -2.70 -0.74
C GLU A 108 8.72 -4.05 -0.03
N TYR A 109 8.11 -4.21 1.14
CA TYR A 109 8.29 -5.37 2.00
C TYR A 109 7.18 -6.41 1.93
N ALA A 110 6.13 -6.19 1.13
CA ALA A 110 4.95 -7.04 1.11
C ALA A 110 4.61 -7.55 -0.29
N ASP A 111 3.71 -8.52 -0.34
CA ASP A 111 3.16 -9.00 -1.60
C ASP A 111 2.23 -7.96 -2.24
N ILE A 112 2.14 -8.04 -3.56
CA ILE A 112 1.26 -7.16 -4.34
C ILE A 112 -0.19 -7.60 -4.08
N GLN A 113 -0.97 -6.68 -3.54
CA GLN A 113 -2.36 -6.91 -3.19
C GLN A 113 -3.30 -6.35 -4.26
N GLU A 114 -4.05 -7.22 -4.94
CA GLU A 114 -5.18 -6.78 -5.77
C GLU A 114 -6.33 -6.32 -4.87
N VAL A 115 -6.82 -5.10 -5.06
CA VAL A 115 -7.94 -4.56 -4.27
C VAL A 115 -9.23 -5.22 -4.74
N GLN A 116 -9.79 -6.09 -3.89
CA GLN A 116 -10.94 -6.92 -4.26
C GLN A 116 -12.26 -6.13 -4.22
N ASN A 117 -13.17 -6.45 -5.16
CA ASN A 117 -14.52 -5.91 -5.21
C ASN A 117 -14.57 -4.37 -5.17
N VAL A 118 -13.65 -3.73 -5.89
CA VAL A 118 -13.47 -2.27 -5.94
C VAL A 118 -14.22 -1.65 -7.13
N ASP A 119 -14.84 -0.50 -6.92
CA ASP A 119 -15.30 0.36 -8.01
C ASP A 119 -14.10 1.17 -8.56
N VAL A 120 -13.41 0.58 -9.53
CA VAL A 120 -12.17 1.14 -10.13
C VAL A 120 -12.35 2.56 -10.68
N LYS A 121 -13.55 2.86 -11.19
CA LYS A 121 -13.86 4.15 -11.80
C LYS A 121 -13.84 5.27 -10.76
N SER A 122 -14.41 5.04 -9.58
CA SER A 122 -14.46 6.00 -8.47
C SER A 122 -13.27 5.90 -7.52
N PHE A 123 -12.40 4.89 -7.66
CA PHE A 123 -11.27 4.71 -6.75
C PHE A 123 -10.31 5.92 -6.76
N GLU A 124 -10.03 6.42 -5.56
CA GLU A 124 -9.07 7.47 -5.26
C GLU A 124 -8.18 7.09 -4.07
N VAL A 125 -6.95 7.60 -4.09
CA VAL A 125 -5.98 7.44 -2.99
C VAL A 125 -6.20 8.52 -1.95
N LEU A 126 -5.94 8.19 -0.69
CA LEU A 126 -6.02 9.13 0.42
C LEU A 126 -4.64 9.36 1.00
N TYR A 127 -4.36 10.61 1.40
CA TYR A 127 -3.10 10.99 2.01
C TYR A 127 -3.32 11.61 3.39
N PHE A 128 -2.60 11.11 4.40
CA PHE A 128 -2.75 11.54 5.80
C PHE A 128 -1.39 11.86 6.44
N GLU A 129 -0.97 13.13 6.42
CA GLU A 129 0.38 13.55 6.89
C GLU A 129 0.73 13.18 8.34
N ASN A 130 -0.28 13.01 9.19
CA ASN A 130 -0.09 12.85 10.63
C ASN A 130 0.04 11.39 11.08
N ILE A 131 0.16 10.43 10.16
CA ILE A 131 0.29 9.01 10.47
C ILE A 131 1.44 8.39 9.67
N GLU A 132 2.04 7.33 10.19
CA GLU A 132 3.10 6.59 9.48
C GLU A 132 2.59 6.01 8.15
N ASN A 133 1.36 5.48 8.16
CA ASN A 133 0.68 4.88 7.01
C ASN A 133 0.03 5.88 6.04
N LYS A 134 0.65 7.05 5.87
CA LYS A 134 0.07 8.21 5.18
C LYS A 134 -0.35 7.96 3.73
N ASP A 135 0.31 7.04 3.03
CA ASP A 135 0.06 6.70 1.62
C ASP A 135 -0.69 5.37 1.44
N ASP A 136 -1.07 4.71 2.54
CA ASP A 136 -1.56 3.33 2.52
C ASP A 136 -3.08 3.21 2.38
N PHE A 137 -3.79 4.34 2.46
CA PHE A 137 -5.25 4.40 2.36
C PHE A 137 -5.74 4.67 0.94
N GLY A 138 -6.85 4.05 0.59
CA GLY A 138 -7.61 4.35 -0.61
C GLY A 138 -9.09 4.20 -0.35
N LYS A 139 -9.94 4.73 -1.23
CA LYS A 139 -11.38 4.53 -1.16
C LYS A 139 -11.99 4.52 -2.54
N ASP A 140 -13.13 3.88 -2.67
CA ASP A 140 -14.05 4.09 -3.78
C ASP A 140 -15.36 4.70 -3.25
N LYS A 141 -16.37 4.84 -4.11
CA LYS A 141 -17.66 5.42 -3.70
C LYS A 141 -18.42 4.62 -2.64
N ASN A 142 -18.06 3.35 -2.41
CA ASN A 142 -18.75 2.42 -1.51
C ASN A 142 -17.90 2.03 -0.29
N LYS A 143 -16.57 1.99 -0.41
CA LYS A 143 -15.67 1.32 0.54
C LYS A 143 -14.40 2.12 0.80
N VAL A 144 -13.82 1.90 1.97
CA VAL A 144 -12.50 2.39 2.35
C VAL A 144 -11.55 1.21 2.50
N TYR A 145 -10.29 1.41 2.13
CA TYR A 145 -9.24 0.40 2.13
C TYR A 145 -8.01 0.89 2.86
N LEU A 146 -7.33 -0.03 3.53
CA LEU A 146 -6.00 0.14 4.10
C LEU A 146 -5.12 -1.02 3.57
N PHE A 147 -3.97 -0.70 2.97
CA PHE A 147 -3.11 -1.67 2.29
C PHE A 147 -3.81 -2.49 1.19
N GLY A 148 -4.83 -1.91 0.54
CA GLY A 148 -5.67 -2.59 -0.45
C GLY A 148 -6.71 -3.55 0.14
N LEU A 149 -6.84 -3.64 1.46
CA LEU A 149 -7.81 -4.49 2.14
C LEU A 149 -9.00 -3.65 2.64
N GLU A 150 -10.21 -4.17 2.48
CA GLU A 150 -11.45 -3.48 2.84
C GLU A 150 -11.57 -3.27 4.36
N LEU A 151 -11.81 -2.03 4.78
CA LEU A 151 -12.20 -1.68 6.13
C LEU A 151 -13.70 -1.93 6.33
N LYS A 152 -14.05 -3.17 6.66
CA LYS A 152 -15.46 -3.62 6.76
C LYS A 152 -16.29 -2.72 7.67
N GLY A 153 -17.44 -2.29 7.17
CA GLY A 153 -18.40 -1.46 7.90
C GLY A 153 -18.07 0.03 7.96
N VAL A 154 -16.88 0.45 7.51
CA VAL A 154 -16.47 1.86 7.45
C VAL A 154 -16.95 2.47 6.13
N LYS A 155 -17.68 3.58 6.21
CA LYS A 155 -18.18 4.27 5.02
C LYS A 155 -17.16 5.29 4.48
N PRO A 156 -17.06 5.48 3.15
CA PRO A 156 -16.18 6.47 2.53
C PRO A 156 -16.65 7.92 2.73
N GLU A 157 -17.93 8.12 3.03
CA GLU A 157 -18.52 9.43 3.29
C GLU A 157 -17.97 10.04 4.58
N LYS A 158 -17.38 11.25 4.45
CA LYS A 158 -16.73 11.98 5.56
C LYS A 158 -15.70 11.13 6.32
N PHE A 159 -15.07 10.16 5.65
CA PHE A 159 -14.01 9.33 6.22
C PHE A 159 -12.83 10.19 6.69
N GLN A 160 -12.37 9.97 7.91
CA GLN A 160 -11.23 10.66 8.52
C GLN A 160 -10.42 9.71 9.39
N VAL A 161 -9.10 9.93 9.42
CA VAL A 161 -8.19 9.30 10.40
C VAL A 161 -8.06 10.23 11.61
N MET A 162 -8.19 9.67 12.81
CA MET A 162 -8.05 10.39 14.07
C MET A 162 -6.56 10.54 14.42
N LYS A 163 -6.17 11.70 14.95
CA LYS A 163 -4.78 12.04 15.28
C LYS A 163 -4.28 11.44 16.61
N GLU A 164 -5.21 11.06 17.48
CA GLU A 164 -4.98 10.74 18.89
C GLU A 164 -4.62 9.25 19.10
N PRO A 165 -3.99 8.87 20.23
CA PRO A 165 -2.76 8.09 20.29
C PRO A 165 -2.78 6.84 19.40
N ILE A 166 -2.20 7.03 18.22
CA ILE A 166 -1.89 5.96 17.27
C ILE A 166 -0.69 5.22 17.84
N THR A 167 -0.81 3.90 17.97
CA THR A 167 0.35 3.03 18.23
C THR A 167 0.56 2.16 17.01
N GLU A 168 1.74 1.54 16.88
CA GLU A 168 2.22 0.82 15.69
C GLU A 168 1.30 -0.30 15.16
N LYS A 169 0.18 -0.61 15.83
CA LYS A 169 -0.78 -1.66 15.44
C LYS A 169 -2.26 -1.29 15.56
N ILE A 170 -2.60 -0.05 15.94
CA ILE A 170 -3.99 0.43 15.93
C ILE A 170 -4.12 1.84 15.38
N ILE A 171 -5.14 2.06 14.54
CA ILE A 171 -5.50 3.37 14.00
C ILE A 171 -6.98 3.60 14.30
N TYR A 172 -7.32 4.80 14.78
CA TYR A 172 -8.71 5.19 14.91
C TYR A 172 -9.16 5.96 13.69
N VAL A 173 -10.34 5.58 13.17
CA VAL A 173 -10.95 6.23 12.02
C VAL A 173 -12.41 6.51 12.31
N ARG A 174 -12.96 7.50 11.63
CA ARG A 174 -14.38 7.80 11.71
C ARG A 174 -14.97 7.95 10.32
N ASP A 175 -16.25 7.62 10.22
CA ASP A 175 -17.11 8.15 9.17
C ASP A 175 -17.95 9.30 9.75
N GLU A 176 -19.03 9.68 9.08
CA GLU A 176 -19.95 10.72 9.54
C GLU A 176 -20.45 10.48 10.99
N ASN A 177 -20.86 9.26 11.31
CA ASN A 177 -21.65 8.95 12.51
C ASN A 177 -20.95 7.98 13.47
N ASN A 178 -19.91 7.29 13.03
CA ASN A 178 -19.34 6.17 13.74
C ASN A 178 -17.84 6.36 13.96
N LEU A 179 -17.36 5.89 15.12
CA LEU A 179 -15.95 5.77 15.43
C LEU A 179 -15.56 4.29 15.34
N PHE A 180 -14.42 4.02 14.73
CA PHE A 180 -13.85 2.69 14.62
C PHE A 180 -12.41 2.68 15.09
N VAL A 181 -11.99 1.52 15.60
CA VAL A 181 -10.58 1.16 15.72
C VAL A 181 -10.25 0.12 14.66
N ILE A 182 -9.14 0.31 13.98
CA ILE A 182 -8.52 -0.62 13.04
C ILE A 182 -7.36 -1.27 13.76
N PHE A 183 -7.33 -2.59 13.78
CA PHE A 183 -6.17 -3.39 14.10
C PHE A 183 -5.55 -3.85 12.79
N TYR A 184 -4.24 -3.70 12.64
CA TYR A 184 -3.56 -4.10 11.41
C TYR A 184 -2.21 -4.75 11.69
N ASP A 185 -1.86 -5.72 10.85
CA ASP A 185 -0.52 -6.27 10.78
C ASP A 185 -0.15 -6.50 9.32
N TYR A 186 0.68 -5.61 8.79
CA TYR A 186 1.12 -5.66 7.40
C TYR A 186 2.54 -6.20 7.24
N PHE A 187 3.36 -6.12 8.30
CA PHE A 187 4.80 -6.40 8.22
C PHE A 187 5.16 -7.85 8.55
N SER A 188 4.25 -8.60 9.18
CA SER A 188 4.44 -10.03 9.48
C SER A 188 4.12 -10.98 8.33
N GLY A 189 3.75 -10.45 7.15
CA GLY A 189 3.37 -11.25 5.98
C GLY A 189 1.92 -11.76 6.00
N PHE A 190 1.12 -11.40 7.00
CA PHE A 190 -0.27 -11.85 7.14
C PHE A 190 -1.31 -10.93 6.49
N ASN A 191 -0.91 -9.78 5.94
CA ASN A 191 -1.79 -8.78 5.30
C ASN A 191 -3.15 -8.68 6.02
N PHE A 192 -3.11 -8.21 7.27
CA PHE A 192 -4.25 -8.22 8.16
C PHE A 192 -4.80 -6.82 8.40
N VAL A 193 -6.11 -6.65 8.27
CA VAL A 193 -6.86 -5.51 8.80
C VAL A 193 -8.18 -5.99 9.42
N LYS A 194 -8.49 -5.49 10.61
CA LYS A 194 -9.76 -5.76 11.30
C LYS A 194 -10.30 -4.49 11.91
N THR A 195 -11.55 -4.20 11.58
CA THR A 195 -12.28 -3.04 12.06
C THR A 195 -13.20 -3.45 13.21
N LYS A 196 -13.27 -2.62 14.24
CA LYS A 196 -14.27 -2.71 15.31
C LYS A 196 -14.89 -1.35 15.52
N LYS A 197 -16.22 -1.30 15.48
CA LYS A 197 -17.00 -0.11 15.76
C LYS A 197 -17.09 0.11 17.27
N ILE A 198 -16.88 1.35 17.70
CA ILE A 198 -17.14 1.80 19.07
C ILE A 198 -18.58 2.31 19.12
N GLU A 199 -19.44 1.58 19.83
CA GLU A 199 -20.86 1.92 19.97
C GLU A 199 -21.08 2.99 21.04
N ASN A 200 -22.20 3.71 20.94
CA ASN A 200 -22.64 4.73 21.91
C ASN A 200 -21.69 5.93 22.11
N ILE A 201 -20.84 6.23 21.13
CA ILE A 201 -19.87 7.32 21.21
C ILE A 201 -20.54 8.70 21.17
N ASP A 202 -20.13 9.62 22.06
CA ASP A 202 -20.44 11.04 21.99
C ASP A 202 -19.19 11.83 21.56
N PHE A 203 -19.12 12.20 20.28
CA PHE A 203 -17.98 12.93 19.73
C PHE A 203 -17.72 14.29 20.37
N ALA A 204 -18.75 14.94 20.95
CA ALA A 204 -18.61 16.27 21.53
C ALA A 204 -17.85 16.24 22.87
N THR A 205 -17.95 15.15 23.61
CA THR A 205 -17.32 14.97 24.92
C THR A 205 -16.20 13.92 24.92
N LEU A 206 -15.90 13.35 23.76
CA LEU A 206 -14.86 12.33 23.59
C LEU A 206 -13.48 12.86 23.99
N LYS A 207 -12.82 12.11 24.86
CA LYS A 207 -11.44 12.33 25.32
C LYS A 207 -10.66 11.03 25.26
N TRP A 208 -9.37 11.17 24.97
CA TRP A 208 -8.41 10.07 24.94
C TRP A 208 -7.68 10.05 26.28
N LYS A 209 -7.80 8.94 27.02
CA LYS A 209 -6.95 8.70 28.21
C LYS A 209 -5.63 8.04 27.80
N SER A 210 -5.69 7.15 26.81
CA SER A 210 -4.53 6.49 26.19
C SER A 210 -4.88 5.99 24.79
N ALA A 211 -3.94 5.32 24.11
CA ALA A 211 -4.17 4.65 22.84
C ALA A 211 -5.30 3.62 22.89
N ARG A 212 -5.62 3.09 24.08
CA ARG A 212 -6.60 2.00 24.26
C ARG A 212 -7.72 2.37 25.22
N GLU A 213 -7.73 3.58 25.76
CA GLU A 213 -8.72 4.02 26.71
C GLU A 213 -9.28 5.36 26.28
N LEU A 214 -10.59 5.39 26.08
CA LEU A 214 -11.34 6.59 25.72
C LEU A 214 -12.44 6.80 26.75
N GLU A 215 -12.91 8.04 26.88
CA GLU A 215 -14.10 8.33 27.64
C GLU A 215 -14.91 9.45 26.99
N ASP A 216 -16.21 9.43 27.27
CA ASP A 216 -17.11 10.53 26.94
C ASP A 216 -18.13 10.69 28.09
N LYS A 217 -19.22 11.42 27.84
CA LYS A 217 -20.32 11.58 28.79
C LYS A 217 -21.12 10.30 29.05
N ASN A 218 -21.10 9.34 28.14
CA ASN A 218 -21.85 8.09 28.22
C ASN A 218 -21.10 7.03 29.02
N GLY A 219 -19.76 7.04 28.96
CA GLY A 219 -18.94 6.10 29.73
C GLY A 219 -17.47 6.08 29.35
N GLU A 220 -16.83 4.96 29.68
CA GLU A 220 -15.44 4.66 29.35
C GLU A 220 -15.38 3.47 28.39
N TYR A 221 -14.42 3.51 27.45
CA TYR A 221 -14.21 2.52 26.42
C TYR A 221 -12.79 2.00 26.52
N ILE A 222 -12.63 0.68 26.62
CA ILE A 222 -11.33 0.02 26.71
C ILE A 222 -11.17 -0.91 25.50
N VAL A 223 -10.13 -0.68 24.72
CA VAL A 223 -9.80 -1.41 23.49
C VAL A 223 -8.80 -2.52 23.82
N ASN A 224 -9.30 -3.75 23.85
CA ASN A 224 -8.55 -4.95 24.21
C ASN A 224 -8.11 -5.74 22.96
N GLY A 225 -7.18 -6.66 23.18
CA GLY A 225 -6.71 -7.59 22.16
C GLY A 225 -5.61 -7.04 21.25
N SER A 226 -5.16 -7.88 20.34
CA SER A 226 -4.12 -7.54 19.37
C SER A 226 -4.26 -8.40 18.13
N VAL A 227 -3.53 -8.05 17.08
CA VAL A 227 -3.43 -8.85 15.84
C VAL A 227 -2.87 -10.26 16.04
N ILE A 228 -2.14 -10.51 17.13
CA ILE A 228 -1.60 -11.84 17.45
C ILE A 228 -2.70 -12.78 17.99
N ASP A 229 -3.74 -12.21 18.61
CA ASP A 229 -4.83 -12.95 19.23
C ASP A 229 -6.15 -12.25 18.89
N GLU A 230 -6.57 -12.49 17.65
CA GLU A 230 -7.70 -11.80 17.04
C GLU A 230 -9.03 -12.01 17.77
N ASP A 231 -9.16 -13.14 18.47
CA ASP A 231 -10.36 -13.52 19.23
C ASP A 231 -10.49 -12.69 20.51
N LYS A 232 -9.38 -12.15 21.02
CA LYS A 232 -9.37 -11.22 22.15
C LYS A 232 -9.62 -9.77 21.74
N ILE A 233 -9.79 -9.48 20.45
CA ILE A 233 -10.12 -8.13 19.98
C ILE A 233 -11.57 -7.79 20.34
N GLU A 234 -11.72 -6.96 21.36
CA GLU A 234 -13.00 -6.47 21.88
C GLU A 234 -12.92 -5.01 22.32
N ILE A 235 -14.08 -4.40 22.49
CA ILE A 235 -14.23 -3.07 23.09
C ILE A 235 -15.11 -3.24 24.32
N LYS A 236 -14.55 -3.03 25.50
CA LYS A 236 -15.29 -3.05 26.76
C LYS A 236 -15.83 -1.64 27.04
N PHE A 237 -17.15 -1.53 27.21
CA PHE A 237 -17.81 -0.28 27.58
C PHE A 237 -18.24 -0.32 29.06
N ILE A 238 -17.89 0.72 29.81
CA ILE A 238 -18.25 0.92 31.21
C ILE A 238 -19.11 2.16 31.29
N LYS A 239 -20.41 1.98 31.52
CA LYS A 239 -21.37 3.09 31.60
C LYS A 239 -21.10 3.96 32.84
N LYS A 240 -21.16 5.28 32.67
CA LYS A 240 -21.17 6.26 33.78
C LYS A 240 -22.56 6.40 34.41
#